data_AF-A0A7V3WNE2-F1
#
_entry.id   AF-A0A7V3WNE2-F1
#
_cell.length_a   1.000
_cell.length_b   1.000
_cell.length_c   1.000
_cell.angle_alpha   90.00
_cell.angle_beta   90.00
_cell.angle_gamma   90.00
#
_symmetry.space_group_name_H-M   'P 1'
#
loop_
_entity.id
_entity.type
_entity.pdbx_description
1 polymer ?
#
loop_
_entity_poly.entity_id
_entity_poly.type
_entity_poly.pdbx_seq_one_letter_code
_entity_poly.pdbx_strand_id
1 'polypeptide(L)'
;MDRLRAIVQALIQHYEKVVLTLMLVVLAGAVWILWQESQREAEKLRQYVQPPTPAKTKGVQPVDLSSARALLDRARDPGGLDLSGPHNLFNPVRWQRQPDGVLLKVQSSKDVGPEALRIEAIRPLYFTISVDRLAGWGSCYMAVSNETLVPARQASVYIYPGVTNRTNVCRFFVLRDVRNPTNDPEWVLELTDAPSGTERTVVVTRDKPYRRVEGWEADLRYPPGNKRFTKLRPGTNWVLRLEGEDYKVVAVTEQAVVLSGRLNDQQYTITQRASD
;
A
#
# COMPACT_ATOMS: atom_id res chain seq x y z
N MET A 1 -5.91 14.79 142.22
CA MET A 1 -4.96 13.81 141.66
C MET A 1 -5.54 12.39 141.58
N ASP A 2 -6.63 12.08 142.29
CA ASP A 2 -7.20 10.73 142.32
C ASP A 2 -7.88 10.28 141.02
N ARG A 3 -8.43 11.22 140.23
CA ARG A 3 -9.01 10.91 138.91
C ARG A 3 -7.97 10.38 137.92
N LEU A 4 -6.75 10.90 137.95
CA LEU A 4 -5.66 10.41 137.09
C LEU A 4 -5.18 9.02 137.51
N ARG A 5 -5.13 8.73 138.82
CA ARG A 5 -4.77 7.41 139.33
C ARG A 5 -5.83 6.36 139.00
N ALA A 6 -7.12 6.70 139.11
CA ALA A 6 -8.22 5.82 138.72
C ALA A 6 -8.21 5.49 137.21
N ILE A 7 -7.88 6.46 136.36
CA ILE A 7 -7.71 6.26 134.91
C ILE A 7 -6.54 5.31 134.64
N VAL A 8 -5.39 5.50 135.29
CA VAL A 8 -4.21 4.62 135.14
C VAL A 8 -4.50 3.18 135.60
N GLN A 9 -5.26 3.01 136.68
CA GLN A 9 -5.62 1.67 137.19
C GLN A 9 -6.60 0.94 136.27
N ALA A 10 -7.56 1.66 135.67
CA ALA A 10 -8.46 1.12 134.64
C ALA A 10 -7.72 0.77 133.33
N LEU A 11 -6.71 1.56 132.96
CA LEU A 11 -5.81 1.30 131.83
C LEU A 11 -4.97 0.01 132.01
N ILE A 12 -4.59 -0.33 133.24
CA ILE A 12 -3.85 -1.56 133.56
C ILE A 12 -4.78 -2.78 133.61
N GLN A 13 -5.98 -2.65 134.19
CA GLN A 13 -6.95 -3.76 134.28
C GLN A 13 -7.59 -4.12 132.94
N HIS A 14 -7.65 -3.18 132.00
CA HIS A 14 -8.21 -3.37 130.66
C HIS A 14 -7.22 -3.05 129.54
N TYR A 15 -5.93 -3.30 129.80
CA TYR A 15 -4.83 -3.01 128.87
C TYR A 15 -5.03 -3.60 127.47
N GLU A 16 -5.48 -4.85 127.37
CA GLU A 16 -5.77 -5.51 126.10
C GLU A 16 -6.80 -4.72 125.26
N LYS A 17 -7.88 -4.22 125.90
CA LYS A 17 -8.91 -3.45 125.21
C LYS A 17 -8.40 -2.09 124.75
N VAL A 18 -7.52 -1.45 125.53
CA VAL A 18 -6.92 -0.15 125.16
C VAL A 18 -5.96 -0.30 123.98
N VAL A 19 -5.10 -1.33 123.99
CA VAL A 19 -4.20 -1.62 122.86
C VAL A 19 -5.01 -1.99 121.62
N LEU A 20 -6.06 -2.81 121.77
CA LEU A 20 -6.93 -3.20 120.65
C LEU A 20 -7.64 -1.99 120.04
N THR A 21 -8.18 -1.08 120.86
CA THR A 21 -8.85 0.14 120.37
C THR A 21 -7.86 1.09 119.70
N LEU A 22 -6.66 1.27 120.25
CA LEU A 22 -5.60 2.06 119.60
C LEU A 22 -5.26 1.48 118.21
N MET A 23 -5.09 0.17 118.11
CA MET A 23 -4.77 -0.51 116.85
C MET A 23 -5.91 -0.41 115.83
N LEU A 24 -7.17 -0.46 116.29
CA LEU A 24 -8.35 -0.25 115.46
C LEU A 24 -8.42 1.17 114.89
N VAL A 25 -8.06 2.19 115.68
CA VAL A 25 -8.01 3.58 115.21
C VAL A 25 -6.92 3.77 114.16
N VAL A 26 -5.74 3.16 114.34
CA VAL A 26 -4.67 3.19 113.35
C VAL A 26 -5.10 2.51 112.04
N LEU A 27 -5.75 1.35 112.13
CA LEU A 27 -6.27 0.63 110.96
C LEU A 27 -7.34 1.45 110.23
N ALA A 28 -8.27 2.08 110.96
CA ALA A 28 -9.29 2.94 110.37
C ALA A 28 -8.67 4.14 109.64
N GLY A 29 -7.61 4.73 110.19
CA GLY A 29 -6.84 5.79 109.54
C GLY A 29 -6.19 5.33 108.23
N ALA A 30 -5.57 4.15 108.23
CA ALA A 30 -4.96 3.58 107.02
C ALA A 30 -5.99 3.29 105.92
N VAL A 31 -7.16 2.75 106.28
CA VAL A 31 -8.26 2.52 105.33
C VAL A 31 -8.77 3.83 104.74
N TRP A 32 -8.88 4.88 105.55
CA TRP A 32 -9.33 6.18 105.07
C TRP A 32 -8.35 6.81 104.07
N ILE A 33 -7.04 6.69 104.31
CA ILE A 33 -6.00 7.16 103.38
C ILE A 33 -6.06 6.39 102.06
N LEU A 34 -6.14 5.06 102.12
CA LEU A 34 -6.26 4.21 100.92
C LEU A 34 -7.51 4.52 100.09
N TRP A 35 -8.64 4.77 100.77
CA TRP A 35 -9.87 5.16 100.09
C TRP A 35 -9.73 6.48 99.35
N GLN A 36 -9.07 7.48 99.96
CA GLN A 36 -8.83 8.77 99.32
C GLN A 36 -7.93 8.65 98.08
N GLU A 37 -6.90 7.80 98.15
CA GLU A 37 -5.98 7.55 97.03
C GLU A 37 -6.67 6.81 95.88
N SER A 38 -7.52 5.83 96.20
CA SER A 38 -8.34 5.11 95.23
C SER A 38 -9.28 6.03 94.45
N GLN A 39 -9.93 7.00 95.11
CA GLN A 39 -10.78 7.99 94.43
C GLN A 39 -9.97 8.86 93.46
N ARG A 40 -8.77 9.30 93.86
CA ARG A 40 -7.88 10.11 93.01
C ARG A 40 -7.40 9.34 91.78
N GLU A 41 -7.09 8.05 91.92
CA GLU A 41 -6.72 7.21 90.79
C GLU A 41 -7.92 6.94 89.86
N ALA A 42 -9.10 6.71 90.42
CA ALA A 42 -10.32 6.53 89.63
C ALA A 42 -10.64 7.78 88.79
N GLU A 43 -10.46 8.98 89.33
CA GLU A 43 -10.61 10.23 88.58
C GLU A 43 -9.57 10.39 87.48
N LYS A 44 -8.29 10.06 87.75
CA LYS A 44 -7.23 10.07 86.73
C LYS A 44 -7.54 9.10 85.59
N LEU A 45 -7.98 7.88 85.90
CA LEU A 45 -8.35 6.88 84.89
C LEU A 45 -9.53 7.36 84.04
N ARG A 46 -10.52 8.04 84.63
CA ARG A 46 -11.63 8.65 83.86
C ARG A 46 -11.17 9.73 82.88
N GLN A 47 -10.09 10.45 83.20
CA GLN A 47 -9.50 11.42 82.26
C GLN A 47 -8.73 10.72 81.12
N TYR A 48 -8.05 9.61 81.39
CA TYR A 48 -7.35 8.84 80.36
C TYR A 48 -8.27 8.03 79.46
N VAL A 49 -9.43 7.58 79.97
CA VAL A 49 -10.44 6.82 79.22
C VAL A 49 -11.52 7.78 78.66
N GLN A 50 -11.10 8.91 78.09
CA GLN A 50 -11.99 9.61 77.15
C GLN A 50 -11.89 8.90 75.81
N PRO A 51 -12.98 8.30 75.29
CA PRO A 51 -12.95 7.70 73.96
C PRO A 51 -12.57 8.80 72.97
N PRO A 52 -11.62 8.56 72.05
CA PRO A 52 -11.28 9.54 71.03
C PRO A 52 -12.56 9.88 70.27
N THR A 53 -12.98 11.15 70.35
CA THR A 53 -14.11 11.65 69.57
C THR A 53 -13.82 11.35 68.10
N PRO A 54 -14.69 10.60 67.39
CA PRO A 54 -14.47 10.34 65.99
C PRO A 54 -14.44 11.69 65.27
N ALA A 55 -13.28 12.04 64.71
CA ALA A 55 -13.16 13.19 63.86
C ALA A 55 -14.24 13.07 62.77
N LYS A 56 -15.07 14.11 62.58
CA LYS A 56 -16.03 14.17 61.47
C LYS A 56 -15.23 14.20 60.17
N THR A 57 -14.89 13.02 59.66
CA THR A 57 -14.28 12.88 58.35
C THR A 57 -15.33 13.25 57.31
N LYS A 58 -14.97 14.13 56.38
CA LYS A 58 -15.83 14.41 55.22
C LYS A 58 -16.04 13.07 54.50
N GLY A 59 -17.30 12.67 54.37
CA GLY A 59 -17.66 11.47 53.61
C GLY A 59 -17.06 11.52 52.21
N VAL A 60 -16.63 10.36 51.71
CA VAL A 60 -16.05 10.23 50.37
C VAL A 60 -17.04 10.82 49.37
N GLN A 61 -16.61 11.83 48.61
CA GLN A 61 -17.44 12.41 47.56
C GLN A 61 -17.70 11.33 46.50
N PRO A 62 -18.95 11.18 46.03
CA PRO A 62 -19.26 10.18 45.02
C PRO A 62 -18.41 10.43 43.77
N VAL A 63 -17.68 9.40 43.33
CA VAL A 63 -16.88 9.45 42.10
C VAL A 63 -17.83 9.65 40.92
N ASP A 64 -17.61 10.69 40.14
CA ASP A 64 -18.40 10.93 38.95
C ASP A 64 -18.05 9.91 37.85
N LEU A 65 -18.99 9.00 37.59
CA LEU A 65 -18.89 7.97 36.57
C LEU A 65 -19.63 8.36 35.27
N SER A 66 -20.07 9.61 35.13
CA SER A 66 -20.81 10.11 33.97
C SER A 66 -20.06 9.86 32.65
N SER A 67 -18.76 10.14 32.62
CA SER A 67 -17.88 9.94 31.46
C SER A 67 -17.76 8.46 31.06
N ALA A 68 -17.56 7.58 32.04
CA ALA A 68 -17.47 6.14 31.81
C ALA A 68 -18.78 5.55 31.29
N ARG A 69 -19.92 6.04 31.82
CA ARG A 69 -21.26 5.64 31.35
C ARG A 69 -21.53 6.13 29.93
N ALA A 70 -21.17 7.38 29.61
CA ALA A 70 -21.32 7.91 28.26
C ALA A 70 -20.49 7.13 27.21
N LEU A 71 -19.30 6.64 27.59
CA LEU A 71 -18.50 5.76 26.74
C LEU A 71 -19.14 4.39 26.54
N LEU A 72 -19.71 3.80 27.59
CA LEU A 72 -20.45 2.54 27.52
C LEU A 72 -21.70 2.66 26.63
N ASP A 73 -22.45 3.77 26.74
CA ASP A 73 -23.64 4.01 25.92
C ASP A 73 -23.28 4.15 24.44
N ARG A 74 -22.18 4.86 24.12
CA ARG A 74 -21.66 4.98 22.76
C ARG A 74 -21.15 3.64 22.20
N ALA A 75 -20.58 2.79 23.05
CA ALA A 75 -20.10 1.46 22.62
C ALA A 75 -21.26 0.47 22.41
N ARG A 76 -22.39 0.68 23.07
CA ARG A 76 -23.58 -0.18 22.98
C ARG A 76 -24.36 0.03 21.68
N ASP A 77 -24.32 1.24 21.14
CA ASP A 77 -24.89 1.59 19.83
C ASP A 77 -23.83 2.30 18.97
N PRO A 78 -22.86 1.55 18.41
CA PRO A 78 -21.88 2.14 17.51
C PRO A 78 -22.60 2.61 16.25
N GLY A 79 -22.64 3.93 16.04
CA GLY A 79 -23.16 4.50 14.80
C GLY A 79 -22.52 3.82 13.59
N GLY A 80 -23.32 3.56 12.55
CA GLY A 80 -22.87 2.80 11.38
C GLY A 80 -21.59 3.38 10.79
N LEU A 81 -20.51 2.60 10.81
CA LEU A 81 -19.25 2.98 10.17
C LEU A 81 -19.40 2.88 8.66
N ASP A 82 -19.36 4.03 7.97
CA ASP A 82 -19.28 4.08 6.53
C ASP A 82 -17.82 3.94 6.05
N LEU A 83 -17.41 2.70 5.84
CA LEU A 83 -16.10 2.32 5.30
C LEU A 83 -16.05 2.33 3.76
N SER A 84 -17.13 2.74 3.09
CA SER A 84 -17.26 2.64 1.62
C SER A 84 -16.66 3.82 0.85
N GLY A 85 -16.23 4.88 1.54
CA GLY A 85 -15.58 6.03 0.92
C GLY A 85 -14.16 5.76 0.39
N PRO A 86 -13.65 6.54 -0.57
CA PRO A 86 -12.34 6.33 -1.23
C PRO A 86 -11.13 6.35 -0.27
N HIS A 87 -11.29 6.88 0.95
CA HIS A 87 -10.25 6.97 1.97
C HIS A 87 -10.67 6.43 3.35
N ASN A 88 -11.80 5.71 3.44
CA ASN A 88 -12.36 5.24 4.72
C ASN A 88 -11.99 3.79 5.06
N LEU A 89 -11.17 3.14 4.23
CA LEU A 89 -10.55 1.88 4.58
C LEU A 89 -9.19 2.17 5.23
N PHE A 90 -8.87 1.44 6.30
CA PHE A 90 -7.51 1.27 6.79
C PHE A 90 -6.68 0.53 5.71
N ASN A 91 -6.42 1.21 4.58
CA ASN A 91 -5.54 0.71 3.54
C ASN A 91 -4.14 1.22 3.88
N PRO A 92 -3.25 0.39 4.43
CA PRO A 92 -1.88 0.81 4.68
C PRO A 92 -1.26 1.22 3.34
N VAL A 93 -0.95 2.50 3.21
CA VAL A 93 -0.27 3.01 2.03
C VAL A 93 1.11 2.36 1.98
N ARG A 94 1.37 1.62 0.91
CA ARG A 94 2.67 0.98 0.72
C ARG A 94 3.67 2.02 0.25
N TRP A 95 4.79 2.12 0.96
CA TRP A 95 5.93 2.92 0.54
C TRP A 95 6.95 2.00 -0.08
N GLN A 96 7.32 2.26 -1.32
CA GLN A 96 8.32 1.49 -2.05
C GLN A 96 9.55 2.35 -2.28
N ARG A 97 10.72 1.81 -1.95
CA ARG A 97 11.99 2.48 -2.25
C ARG A 97 12.37 2.18 -3.69
N GLN A 98 12.46 3.23 -4.50
CA GLN A 98 12.93 3.12 -5.88
C GLN A 98 14.45 2.88 -5.93
N PRO A 99 15.01 2.44 -7.08
CA PRO A 99 16.45 2.24 -7.24
C PRO A 99 17.30 3.50 -7.01
N ASP A 100 16.72 4.68 -7.18
CA ASP A 100 17.34 5.99 -6.90
C ASP A 100 17.33 6.37 -5.41
N GLY A 101 16.69 5.54 -4.56
CA GLY A 101 16.57 5.76 -3.12
C GLY A 101 15.36 6.61 -2.70
N VAL A 102 14.59 7.14 -3.65
CA VAL A 102 13.37 7.93 -3.38
C VAL A 102 12.24 6.99 -2.93
N LEU A 103 11.46 7.43 -1.94
CA LEU A 103 10.28 6.69 -1.48
C LEU A 103 9.07 7.08 -2.33
N LEU A 104 8.51 6.11 -3.06
CA LEU A 104 7.25 6.25 -3.78
C LEU A 104 6.09 5.84 -2.88
N LYS A 105 5.12 6.75 -2.74
CA LYS A 105 3.85 6.47 -2.07
C LYS A 105 2.93 5.73 -3.06
N VAL A 106 2.73 4.42 -2.87
CA VAL A 106 1.84 3.61 -3.72
C VAL A 106 0.44 3.63 -3.12
N GLN A 107 -0.45 4.42 -3.72
CA GLN A 107 -1.84 4.57 -3.27
C GLN A 107 -2.79 3.65 -4.07
N SER A 108 -2.44 3.37 -5.32
CA SER A 108 -3.18 2.48 -6.22
C SER A 108 -2.26 1.49 -6.93
N SER A 109 -2.80 0.36 -7.38
CA SER A 109 -2.08 -0.60 -8.24
C SER A 109 -1.57 0.05 -9.54
N LYS A 110 -2.17 1.17 -9.94
CA LYS A 110 -1.81 1.96 -11.13
C LYS A 110 -0.55 2.82 -10.98
N ASP A 111 -0.04 2.97 -9.76
CA ASP A 111 1.13 3.82 -9.48
C ASP A 111 2.46 3.11 -9.76
N VAL A 112 2.44 1.77 -9.85
CA VAL A 112 3.63 0.92 -10.04
C VAL A 112 3.37 -0.24 -10.99
N GLY A 113 4.43 -0.82 -11.56
CA GLY A 113 4.33 -2.00 -12.43
C GLY A 113 3.81 -1.68 -13.83
N PRO A 114 3.27 -2.67 -14.57
CA PRO A 114 2.90 -2.50 -15.98
C PRO A 114 1.78 -1.48 -16.20
N GLU A 115 0.90 -1.24 -15.23
CA GLU A 115 -0.20 -0.26 -15.33
C GLU A 115 0.29 1.20 -15.23
N ALA A 116 1.47 1.43 -14.64
CA ALA A 116 2.08 2.76 -14.55
C ALA A 116 2.82 3.16 -15.83
N LEU A 117 3.03 2.23 -16.77
CA LEU A 117 3.63 2.54 -18.06
C LEU A 117 2.76 3.49 -18.88
N ARG A 118 3.43 4.39 -19.60
CA ARG A 118 2.80 5.34 -20.51
C ARG A 118 3.38 5.16 -21.90
N ILE A 119 2.49 5.20 -22.89
CA ILE A 119 2.88 5.26 -24.30
C ILE A 119 3.38 6.68 -24.58
N GLU A 120 4.62 6.81 -25.05
CA GLU A 120 5.15 8.07 -25.56
C GLU A 120 4.82 8.26 -27.04
N ALA A 121 5.04 7.21 -27.83
CA ALA A 121 4.78 7.22 -29.26
C ALA A 121 4.48 5.82 -29.77
N ILE A 122 3.58 5.73 -30.74
CA ILE A 122 3.35 4.53 -31.53
C ILE A 122 3.65 4.90 -32.98
N ARG A 123 4.51 4.11 -33.65
CA ARG A 123 4.90 4.33 -35.04
C ARG A 123 4.49 3.14 -35.90
N PRO A 124 3.82 3.36 -37.03
CA PRO A 124 3.53 2.28 -37.98
C PRO A 124 4.82 1.81 -38.65
N LEU A 125 4.92 0.50 -38.85
CA LEU A 125 5.97 -0.16 -39.63
C LEU A 125 5.41 -0.51 -41.00
N TYR A 126 6.09 -0.05 -42.04
CA TYR A 126 5.59 -0.15 -43.39
C TYR A 126 6.25 -1.27 -44.19
N PHE A 127 5.42 -1.85 -45.05
CA PHE A 127 5.86 -2.60 -46.21
C PHE A 127 5.67 -1.74 -47.45
N THR A 128 6.76 -1.51 -48.18
CA THR A 128 6.77 -0.60 -49.32
C THR A 128 7.37 -1.29 -50.55
N ILE A 129 6.68 -1.19 -51.68
CA ILE A 129 7.20 -1.55 -53.00
C ILE A 129 7.19 -0.28 -53.86
N SER A 130 8.35 0.11 -54.36
CA SER A 130 8.54 1.31 -55.16
C SER A 130 9.46 1.05 -56.34
N VAL A 131 9.35 1.88 -57.37
CA VAL A 131 10.24 1.83 -58.53
C VAL A 131 11.45 2.71 -58.25
N ASP A 132 12.63 2.10 -58.18
CA ASP A 132 13.89 2.79 -57.92
C ASP A 132 14.50 3.35 -59.22
N ARG A 133 14.60 2.49 -60.24
CA ARG A 133 15.20 2.87 -61.53
C ARG A 133 14.48 2.21 -62.71
N LEU A 134 14.21 2.98 -63.76
CA LEU A 134 13.72 2.46 -65.03
C LEU A 134 14.86 1.88 -65.88
N ALA A 135 14.62 0.75 -66.53
CA ALA A 135 15.57 0.07 -67.42
C ALA A 135 15.06 -0.04 -68.88
N GLY A 136 13.88 0.52 -69.18
CA GLY A 136 13.29 0.58 -70.52
C GLY A 136 12.38 -0.63 -70.85
N TRP A 137 11.44 -0.43 -71.78
CA TRP A 137 10.49 -1.46 -72.25
C TRP A 137 9.80 -2.24 -71.12
N GLY A 138 9.24 -1.52 -70.14
CA GLY A 138 8.55 -2.13 -68.99
C GLY A 138 9.49 -2.79 -67.97
N SER A 139 10.81 -2.66 -68.13
CA SER A 139 11.79 -3.17 -67.16
C SER A 139 12.17 -2.10 -66.13
N CYS A 140 12.31 -2.49 -64.87
CA CYS A 140 12.73 -1.61 -63.79
C CYS A 140 13.44 -2.35 -62.66
N TYR A 141 14.14 -1.60 -61.82
CA TYR A 141 14.56 -2.02 -60.50
C TYR A 141 13.50 -1.56 -59.50
N MET A 142 12.91 -2.52 -58.79
CA MET A 142 12.00 -2.23 -57.69
C MET A 142 12.72 -2.32 -56.36
N ALA A 143 12.56 -1.29 -55.54
CA ALA A 143 12.95 -1.31 -54.15
C ALA A 143 11.80 -1.86 -53.30
N VAL A 144 12.07 -2.95 -52.60
CA VAL A 144 11.18 -3.58 -51.62
C VAL A 144 11.76 -3.35 -50.24
N SER A 145 11.01 -2.67 -49.37
CA SER A 145 11.39 -2.42 -47.98
C SER A 145 10.35 -3.05 -47.06
N ASN A 146 10.81 -3.84 -46.09
CA ASN A 146 9.99 -4.31 -44.99
C ASN A 146 10.60 -3.91 -43.65
N GLU A 147 9.93 -2.98 -42.96
CA GLU A 147 10.37 -2.43 -41.68
C GLU A 147 10.07 -3.33 -40.47
N THR A 148 9.27 -4.40 -40.63
CA THR A 148 8.98 -5.36 -39.55
C THR A 148 10.17 -6.29 -39.27
N LEU A 149 11.00 -6.54 -40.28
CA LEU A 149 12.20 -7.38 -40.17
C LEU A 149 13.34 -6.65 -39.45
N VAL A 150 14.14 -7.40 -38.69
CA VAL A 150 15.31 -6.89 -37.95
C VAL A 150 16.57 -7.66 -38.38
N PRO A 151 17.58 -7.01 -39.01
CA PRO A 151 17.55 -5.63 -39.48
C PRO A 151 16.51 -5.42 -40.59
N ALA A 152 16.06 -4.17 -40.76
CA ALA A 152 15.15 -3.80 -41.84
C ALA A 152 15.76 -4.22 -43.18
N ARG A 153 15.03 -5.03 -43.94
CA ARG A 153 15.56 -5.59 -45.19
C ARG A 153 15.06 -4.75 -46.34
N GLN A 154 16.01 -4.12 -47.03
CA GLN A 154 15.79 -3.50 -48.32
C GLN A 154 16.34 -4.42 -49.41
N ALA A 155 15.51 -4.76 -50.39
CA ALA A 155 15.91 -5.53 -51.56
C ALA A 155 15.67 -4.71 -52.81
N SER A 156 16.66 -4.68 -53.70
CA SER A 156 16.48 -4.19 -55.07
C SER A 156 16.27 -5.41 -55.97
N VAL A 157 15.14 -5.45 -56.66
CA VAL A 157 14.74 -6.56 -57.53
C VAL A 157 14.64 -6.04 -58.95
N TYR A 158 15.40 -6.66 -59.86
CA TYR A 158 15.28 -6.37 -61.28
C TYR A 158 14.07 -7.10 -61.88
N ILE A 159 13.17 -6.34 -62.51
CA ILE A 159 11.92 -6.81 -63.11
C ILE A 159 11.92 -6.44 -64.58
N TYR A 160 11.45 -7.36 -65.42
CA TYR A 160 11.25 -7.17 -66.85
C TYR A 160 10.05 -8.02 -67.32
N PRO A 161 9.40 -7.71 -68.46
CA PRO A 161 8.19 -8.42 -68.88
C PRO A 161 8.35 -9.96 -69.01
N GLY A 162 9.55 -10.45 -69.29
CA GLY A 162 9.85 -11.89 -69.40
C GLY A 162 9.89 -12.68 -68.08
N VAL A 163 9.82 -12.02 -66.91
CA VAL A 163 9.70 -12.69 -65.60
C VAL A 163 8.26 -12.82 -65.10
N THR A 164 7.29 -12.47 -65.93
CA THR A 164 5.87 -12.62 -65.60
C THR A 164 5.53 -14.06 -65.18
N ASN A 165 4.71 -14.20 -64.14
CA ASN A 165 4.29 -15.46 -63.51
C ASN A 165 5.42 -16.31 -62.89
N ARG A 166 6.64 -15.77 -62.73
CA ARG A 166 7.73 -16.47 -62.02
C ARG A 166 7.70 -16.18 -60.52
N THR A 167 7.66 -17.22 -59.71
CA THR A 167 7.59 -17.14 -58.24
C THR A 167 8.94 -17.03 -57.54
N ASN A 168 10.04 -17.28 -58.26
CA ASN A 168 11.40 -17.32 -57.72
C ASN A 168 12.17 -15.99 -57.87
N VAL A 169 11.54 -14.94 -58.39
CA VAL A 169 12.19 -13.64 -58.65
C VAL A 169 12.22 -12.77 -57.40
N CYS A 170 11.13 -12.75 -56.65
CA CYS A 170 11.03 -12.08 -55.36
C CYS A 170 10.18 -12.94 -54.42
N ARG A 171 10.59 -13.05 -53.16
CA ARG A 171 9.80 -13.78 -52.15
C ARG A 171 8.49 -13.06 -51.77
N PHE A 172 8.41 -11.75 -51.98
CA PHE A 172 7.32 -10.91 -51.48
C PHE A 172 6.17 -10.76 -52.47
N PHE A 173 6.44 -10.90 -53.77
CA PHE A 173 5.42 -10.78 -54.81
C PHE A 173 5.81 -11.55 -56.09
N VAL A 174 4.81 -11.78 -56.94
CA VAL A 174 4.93 -12.32 -58.28
C VAL A 174 4.50 -11.26 -59.29
N LEU A 175 5.31 -10.98 -60.30
CA LEU A 175 4.89 -10.11 -61.40
C LEU A 175 3.80 -10.82 -62.22
N ARG A 176 2.62 -10.23 -62.36
CA ARG A 176 1.51 -10.78 -63.15
C ARG A 176 1.35 -10.16 -64.52
N ASP A 177 1.62 -8.86 -64.63
CA ASP A 177 1.51 -8.15 -65.90
C ASP A 177 2.32 -6.84 -65.86
N VAL A 178 2.68 -6.35 -67.05
CA VAL A 178 3.28 -5.02 -67.24
C VAL A 178 2.47 -4.30 -68.30
N ARG A 179 1.66 -3.33 -67.88
CA ARG A 179 0.83 -2.52 -68.78
C ARG A 179 1.62 -1.32 -69.28
N ASN A 180 1.32 -0.88 -70.50
CA ASN A 180 1.91 0.31 -71.12
C ASN A 180 3.45 0.39 -71.04
N PRO A 181 4.20 -0.69 -71.38
CA PRO A 181 5.65 -0.80 -71.10
C PRO A 181 6.53 0.28 -71.76
N THR A 182 6.03 0.98 -72.79
CA THR A 182 6.79 1.94 -73.59
C THR A 182 6.54 3.41 -73.19
N ASN A 183 5.43 3.72 -72.53
CA ASN A 183 5.07 5.10 -72.21
C ASN A 183 5.12 5.35 -70.68
N ASP A 184 4.11 4.86 -69.96
CA ASP A 184 4.03 4.88 -68.51
C ASP A 184 3.79 3.46 -67.99
N PRO A 185 4.86 2.71 -67.71
CA PRO A 185 4.74 1.31 -67.32
C PRO A 185 4.03 1.16 -65.97
N GLU A 186 2.98 0.35 -65.95
CA GLU A 186 2.31 -0.09 -64.72
C GLU A 186 2.65 -1.54 -64.45
N TRP A 187 3.20 -1.84 -63.28
CA TRP A 187 3.52 -3.20 -62.88
C TRP A 187 2.42 -3.76 -61.99
N VAL A 188 1.76 -4.80 -62.48
CA VAL A 188 0.72 -5.54 -61.76
C VAL A 188 1.39 -6.67 -60.98
N LEU A 189 1.44 -6.54 -59.66
CA LEU A 189 2.12 -7.47 -58.77
C LEU A 189 1.07 -8.24 -57.96
N GLU A 190 1.29 -9.55 -57.77
CA GLU A 190 0.53 -10.34 -56.80
C GLU A 190 1.36 -10.55 -55.53
N LEU A 191 0.85 -10.12 -54.38
CA LEU A 191 1.54 -10.27 -53.10
C LEU A 191 1.45 -11.71 -52.60
N THR A 192 2.59 -12.30 -52.27
CA THR A 192 2.67 -13.71 -51.82
C THR A 192 2.07 -13.91 -50.42
N ASP A 193 2.12 -12.88 -49.58
CA ASP A 193 1.75 -12.89 -48.17
C ASP A 193 0.37 -12.27 -47.90
N ALA A 194 -0.49 -12.15 -48.91
CA ALA A 194 -1.84 -11.62 -48.71
C ALA A 194 -2.75 -12.68 -48.06
N PRO A 195 -3.30 -12.43 -46.85
CA PRO A 195 -4.32 -13.29 -46.26
C PRO A 195 -5.58 -13.30 -47.14
N SER A 196 -6.30 -14.42 -47.14
CA SER A 196 -7.50 -14.62 -47.98
C SER A 196 -8.54 -13.54 -47.72
N GLY A 197 -8.73 -12.61 -48.67
CA GLY A 197 -9.76 -11.57 -48.61
C GLY A 197 -9.28 -10.13 -48.87
N THR A 198 -7.97 -9.86 -48.93
CA THR A 198 -7.44 -8.55 -49.36
C THR A 198 -7.06 -8.57 -50.85
N GLU A 199 -7.04 -7.40 -51.53
CA GLU A 199 -6.52 -7.25 -52.89
C GLU A 199 -5.14 -7.91 -53.01
N ARG A 200 -5.14 -9.13 -53.55
CA ARG A 200 -3.94 -9.94 -53.77
C ARG A 200 -3.08 -9.31 -54.84
N THR A 201 -3.70 -8.54 -55.73
CA THR A 201 -3.10 -7.87 -56.87
C THR A 201 -3.01 -6.37 -56.62
N VAL A 202 -1.81 -5.81 -56.73
CA VAL A 202 -1.50 -4.39 -56.55
C VAL A 202 -0.86 -3.84 -57.81
N VAL A 203 -1.19 -2.60 -58.16
CA VAL A 203 -0.59 -1.91 -59.30
C VAL A 203 0.40 -0.88 -58.76
N VAL A 204 1.65 -1.00 -59.16
CA VAL A 204 2.72 -0.06 -58.82
C VAL A 204 3.08 0.72 -60.08
N THR A 205 3.17 2.04 -59.96
CA THR A 205 3.71 2.92 -61.01
C THR A 205 4.90 3.68 -60.45
N ARG A 206 5.57 4.48 -61.30
CA ARG A 206 6.69 5.31 -60.87
C ARG A 206 6.29 6.29 -59.76
N ASP A 207 5.14 6.92 -59.89
CA ASP A 207 4.68 7.97 -58.97
C ASP A 207 3.81 7.43 -57.84
N LYS A 208 3.28 6.21 -57.98
CA LYS A 208 2.42 5.56 -57.00
C LYS A 208 3.07 4.29 -56.46
N PRO A 209 3.93 4.39 -55.43
CA PRO A 209 4.43 3.23 -54.73
C PRO A 209 3.31 2.54 -53.95
N TYR A 210 3.41 1.22 -53.80
CA TYR A 210 2.54 0.48 -52.90
C TYR A 210 3.08 0.58 -51.47
N ARG A 211 2.25 1.01 -50.53
CA ARG A 211 2.60 1.11 -49.11
C ARG A 211 1.43 0.60 -48.25
N ARG A 212 1.73 -0.33 -47.34
CA ARG A 212 0.78 -0.79 -46.31
C ARG A 212 1.43 -0.81 -44.95
N VAL A 213 0.62 -0.68 -43.90
CA VAL A 213 1.05 -0.92 -42.52
C VAL A 213 1.09 -2.43 -42.31
N GLU A 214 2.26 -2.97 -41.97
CA GLU A 214 2.46 -4.40 -41.69
C GLU A 214 2.61 -4.68 -40.19
N GLY A 215 2.96 -3.66 -39.40
CA GLY A 215 3.03 -3.77 -37.96
C GLY A 215 3.15 -2.41 -37.28
N TRP A 216 3.36 -2.44 -35.97
CA TRP A 216 3.52 -1.25 -35.15
C TRP A 216 4.71 -1.43 -34.21
N GLU A 217 5.39 -0.34 -33.93
CA GLU A 217 6.37 -0.26 -32.85
C GLU A 217 5.96 0.82 -31.86
N ALA A 218 6.32 0.63 -30.59
CA ALA A 218 5.98 1.56 -29.53
C ALA A 218 7.22 2.00 -28.74
N ASP A 219 7.20 3.25 -28.31
CA ASP A 219 8.09 3.79 -27.27
C ASP A 219 7.27 3.94 -25.98
N LEU A 220 7.74 3.33 -24.91
CA LEU A 220 7.12 3.36 -23.59
C LEU A 220 8.01 4.07 -22.58
N ARG A 221 7.39 4.84 -21.69
CA ARG A 221 8.02 5.43 -20.52
C ARG A 221 7.42 4.83 -19.26
N TYR A 222 8.29 4.50 -18.31
CA TYR A 222 7.93 4.13 -16.97
C TYR A 222 8.26 5.31 -16.05
N PRO A 223 7.27 6.12 -15.63
CA PRO A 223 7.50 7.27 -14.76
C PRO A 223 8.18 6.88 -13.44
N PRO A 224 7.79 5.79 -12.75
CA PRO A 224 8.54 5.31 -11.60
C PRO A 224 9.95 4.91 -12.04
N GLY A 225 10.99 5.47 -11.42
CA GLY A 225 12.39 5.21 -11.79
C GLY A 225 12.81 5.75 -13.16
N ASN A 226 11.97 6.58 -13.82
CA ASN A 226 12.26 7.29 -15.07
C ASN A 226 12.90 6.43 -16.17
N LYS A 227 12.42 5.20 -16.34
CA LYS A 227 12.94 4.28 -17.37
C LYS A 227 12.26 4.54 -18.71
N ARG A 228 13.00 4.34 -19.79
CA ARG A 228 12.51 4.47 -21.16
C ARG A 228 12.81 3.22 -21.95
N PHE A 229 11.82 2.76 -22.70
CA PHE A 229 11.90 1.60 -23.57
C PHE A 229 11.51 2.04 -24.98
N THR A 230 12.40 1.87 -25.94
CA THR A 230 12.20 2.39 -27.31
C THR A 230 12.18 1.27 -28.33
N LYS A 231 11.48 1.47 -29.45
CA LYS A 231 11.40 0.52 -30.58
C LYS A 231 10.94 -0.87 -30.14
N LEU A 232 9.98 -0.91 -29.21
CA LEU A 232 9.39 -2.15 -28.74
C LEU A 232 8.51 -2.76 -29.80
N ARG A 233 8.69 -4.06 -30.05
CA ARG A 233 7.96 -4.82 -31.05
C ARG A 233 7.60 -6.21 -30.52
N PRO A 234 6.50 -6.81 -31.00
CA PRO A 234 6.18 -8.21 -30.72
C PRO A 234 7.28 -9.17 -31.16
N GLY A 235 7.50 -10.24 -30.41
CA GLY A 235 8.40 -11.35 -30.81
C GLY A 235 9.90 -11.04 -30.83
N THR A 236 10.31 -9.81 -30.51
CA THR A 236 11.72 -9.53 -30.22
C THR A 236 12.01 -9.86 -28.77
N ASN A 237 13.26 -10.27 -28.48
CA ASN A 237 13.69 -10.72 -27.15
C ASN A 237 13.87 -9.56 -26.13
N TRP A 238 13.05 -8.51 -26.25
CA TRP A 238 13.07 -7.37 -25.34
C TRP A 238 12.45 -7.79 -24.00
N VAL A 239 13.26 -7.75 -22.95
CA VAL A 239 12.80 -7.95 -21.58
C VAL A 239 12.61 -6.59 -20.94
N LEU A 240 11.36 -6.21 -20.67
CA LEU A 240 11.05 -5.01 -19.91
C LEU A 240 11.12 -5.34 -18.42
N ARG A 241 12.12 -4.78 -17.72
CA ARG A 241 12.31 -5.03 -16.29
C ARG A 241 11.73 -3.91 -15.44
N LEU A 242 10.61 -4.20 -14.77
CA LEU A 242 9.87 -3.28 -13.90
C LEU A 242 9.87 -3.85 -12.48
N GLU A 243 10.34 -3.08 -11.49
CA GLU A 243 10.35 -3.49 -10.07
C GLU A 243 10.91 -4.90 -9.76
N GLY A 244 11.82 -5.42 -10.60
CA GLY A 244 12.41 -6.75 -10.43
C GLY A 244 11.70 -7.88 -11.18
N GLU A 245 10.57 -7.60 -11.81
CA GLU A 245 9.85 -8.51 -12.69
C GLU A 245 10.14 -8.23 -14.17
N ASP A 246 10.16 -9.30 -14.95
CA ASP A 246 10.46 -9.29 -16.38
C ASP A 246 9.16 -9.46 -17.19
N TYR A 247 8.95 -8.57 -18.16
CA TYR A 247 7.79 -8.56 -19.04
C TYR A 247 8.21 -8.69 -20.50
N LYS A 248 7.39 -9.40 -21.29
CA LYS A 248 7.53 -9.55 -22.75
C LYS A 248 6.46 -8.74 -23.48
N VAL A 249 6.81 -8.16 -24.62
CA VAL A 249 5.84 -7.50 -25.51
C VAL A 249 5.18 -8.57 -26.38
N VAL A 250 3.87 -8.73 -26.22
CA VAL A 250 3.10 -9.73 -26.96
C VAL A 250 2.49 -9.15 -28.22
N ALA A 251 1.94 -7.94 -28.13
CA ALA A 251 1.31 -7.26 -29.25
C ALA A 251 1.50 -5.74 -29.14
N VAL A 252 1.60 -5.09 -30.29
CA VAL A 252 1.55 -3.64 -30.44
C VAL A 252 0.53 -3.33 -31.51
N THR A 253 -0.42 -2.47 -31.18
CA THR A 253 -1.48 -1.99 -32.07
C THR A 253 -1.35 -0.47 -32.22
N GLU A 254 -2.20 0.14 -33.05
CA GLU A 254 -2.21 1.59 -33.25
C GLU A 254 -2.40 2.39 -31.96
N GLN A 255 -3.15 1.85 -30.99
CA GLN A 255 -3.57 2.57 -29.79
C GLN A 255 -3.14 1.90 -28.49
N ALA A 256 -2.63 0.67 -28.54
CA ALA A 256 -2.37 -0.10 -27.34
C ALA A 256 -1.15 -1.01 -27.47
N VAL A 257 -0.49 -1.23 -26.33
CA VAL A 257 0.60 -2.19 -26.16
C VAL A 257 0.19 -3.25 -25.16
N VAL A 258 0.33 -4.52 -25.54
CA VAL A 258 0.04 -5.67 -24.69
C VAL A 258 1.34 -6.27 -24.19
N LEU A 259 1.50 -6.27 -22.87
CA LEU A 259 2.60 -6.90 -22.17
C LEU A 259 2.14 -8.20 -21.52
N SER A 260 3.04 -9.14 -21.34
CA SER A 260 2.79 -10.36 -20.56
C SER A 260 3.91 -10.58 -19.56
N GLY A 261 3.54 -10.88 -18.31
CA GLY A 261 4.50 -11.22 -17.26
C GLY A 261 5.16 -12.57 -17.54
N ARG A 262 6.49 -12.66 -17.41
CA ARG A 262 7.23 -13.89 -17.74
C ARG A 262 6.92 -15.07 -16.82
N LEU A 263 6.53 -14.82 -15.57
CA LEU A 263 6.32 -15.85 -14.55
C LEU A 263 4.86 -16.32 -14.43
N ASN A 264 3.90 -15.49 -14.81
CA ASN A 264 2.47 -15.74 -14.58
C ASN A 264 1.63 -15.70 -15.88
N ASP A 265 2.25 -15.42 -17.03
CA ASP A 265 1.62 -15.19 -18.33
C ASP A 265 0.46 -14.18 -18.33
N GLN A 266 0.30 -13.43 -17.23
CA GLN A 266 -0.76 -12.43 -17.07
C GLN A 266 -0.55 -11.30 -18.06
N GLN A 267 -1.61 -10.95 -18.79
CA GLN A 267 -1.57 -9.91 -19.81
C GLN A 267 -2.01 -8.55 -19.26
N TYR A 268 -1.30 -7.52 -19.66
CA TYR A 268 -1.56 -6.13 -19.31
C TYR A 268 -1.66 -5.32 -20.59
N THR A 269 -2.77 -4.60 -20.74
CA THR A 269 -3.00 -3.74 -21.91
C THR A 269 -2.83 -2.29 -21.50
N ILE A 270 -1.85 -1.62 -22.10
CA ILE A 270 -1.60 -0.20 -21.91
C ILE A 270 -2.21 0.50 -23.10
N THR A 271 -3.22 1.33 -22.86
CA THR A 271 -3.86 2.13 -23.91
C THR A 271 -3.30 3.55 -23.93
N GLN A 272 -3.23 4.13 -25.11
CA GLN A 272 -2.89 5.54 -25.28
C GLN A 272 -4.04 6.34 -24.67
N ARG A 273 -3.77 7.04 -23.56
CA ARG A 273 -4.77 7.96 -23.00
C ARG A 273 -4.95 9.11 -23.99
N ALA A 274 -6.20 9.42 -24.34
CA ALA A 274 -6.52 10.65 -25.05
C ALA A 274 -5.88 11.81 -24.29
N SER A 275 -5.13 12.63 -25.01
CA SER A 275 -4.59 13.87 -24.47
C SER A 275 -5.77 14.80 -24.26
N ASP A 276 -6.10 15.11 -23.00
CA ASP A 276 -6.89 16.31 -22.66
C ASP A 276 -6.03 17.56 -22.86
#